data_AF-A0A9J6CUH3-F1
#
_entry.id   AF-A0A9J6CUH3-F1
#
_cell.length_a   1.000
_cell.length_b   1.000
_cell.length_c   1.000
_cell.angle_alpha   90.00
_cell.angle_beta   90.00
_cell.angle_gamma   90.00
#
_symmetry.space_group_name_H-M   'P 1'
#
loop_
_entity.id
_entity.type
_entity.pdbx_description
1 polymer ?
#
loop_
_entity_poly.entity_id
_entity_poly.type
_entity_poly.pdbx_seq_one_letter_code
_entity_poly.pdbx_strand_id
1 'polypeptide(L)'
;MTPNQRKKKMPNSLCRFYAFRKLRFDKNGIVLSGGFSEPSDASEEDLKLWLPSLDHAPKDLDVKTAKIILSHVGDQFCDLMEQERKAQFLHMGEDKTILWKRVVQGVPELCDVCDTTLFNIHWVCCNCGFVVCIDCYKAKKNGTVKAEDTPPKDKDEFQWLLRANRQPHEQDKLMMTQIIPNTAFWDVSQEGPASETP
;
A
#
# COMPACT_ATOMS: atom_id res chain seq x y z
N MET A 1 10.16 10.34 13.45
CA MET A 1 10.83 11.56 12.95
C MET A 1 10.10 12.77 13.52
N THR A 2 10.81 13.83 13.93
CA THR A 2 10.18 15.06 14.42
C THR A 2 9.55 15.87 13.28
N PRO A 3 8.53 16.71 13.54
CA PRO A 3 7.80 17.47 12.53
C PRO A 3 8.68 18.38 11.65
N ASN A 4 9.86 18.78 12.15
CA ASN A 4 10.76 19.73 11.49
C ASN A 4 11.54 19.17 10.29
N GLN A 5 11.52 17.85 10.03
CA GLN A 5 12.13 17.29 8.81
C GLN A 5 11.17 17.25 7.61
N ARG A 6 9.89 17.67 7.78
CA ARG A 6 8.81 17.55 6.79
C ARG A 6 8.87 18.57 5.63
N LYS A 7 9.75 19.59 5.66
CA LYS A 7 9.66 20.79 4.80
C LYS A 7 10.81 21.05 3.78
N LYS A 8 11.63 20.07 3.43
CA LYS A 8 12.60 20.26 2.32
C LYS A 8 12.10 19.54 1.06
N LYS A 9 12.00 20.25 -0.07
CA LYS A 9 11.90 19.66 -1.42
C LYS A 9 13.06 18.67 -1.55
N MET A 10 12.76 17.38 -1.41
CA MET A 10 13.79 16.35 -1.50
C MET A 10 13.93 15.92 -2.95
N PRO A 11 15.16 15.89 -3.49
CA PRO A 11 15.42 15.26 -4.78
C PRO A 11 15.06 13.77 -4.64
N ASN A 12 14.47 13.19 -5.70
CA ASN A 12 14.06 11.77 -5.80
C ASN A 12 14.86 10.85 -4.86
N SER A 13 14.33 10.60 -3.67
CA SER A 13 14.99 9.74 -2.71
C SER A 13 14.84 8.31 -3.23
N LEU A 14 15.94 7.72 -3.71
CA LEU A 14 15.99 6.34 -4.22
C LEU A 14 15.78 5.26 -3.12
N CYS A 15 15.54 5.67 -1.88
CA CYS A 15 15.39 4.76 -0.75
C CYS A 15 13.99 4.15 -0.71
N ARG A 16 13.89 2.84 -0.95
CA ARG A 16 12.64 2.07 -0.89
C ARG A 16 11.96 2.03 0.49
N PHE A 17 12.68 2.42 1.54
CA PHE A 17 12.18 2.52 2.91
C PHE A 17 11.87 3.95 3.35
N TYR A 18 11.98 4.92 2.44
CA TYR A 18 11.63 6.31 2.74
C TYR A 18 10.16 6.42 3.18
N ALA A 19 9.92 7.19 4.25
CA ALA A 19 8.61 7.33 4.90
C ALA A 19 7.94 6.00 5.31
N PHE A 20 8.73 4.92 5.47
CA PHE A 20 8.23 3.60 5.84
C PHE A 20 8.99 2.97 7.02
N ARG A 21 10.33 3.02 7.02
CA ARG A 21 11.13 2.51 8.14
C ARG A 21 11.32 3.58 9.21
N LYS A 22 10.92 3.26 10.45
CA LYS A 22 11.18 4.10 11.62
C LYS A 22 12.64 3.96 12.02
N LEU A 23 13.26 5.08 12.36
CA LEU A 23 14.62 5.15 12.92
C LEU A 23 14.55 5.71 14.33
N ARG A 24 15.39 5.18 15.22
CA ARG A 24 15.55 5.64 16.61
C ARG A 24 17.03 5.80 16.94
N PHE A 25 17.34 6.64 17.91
CA PHE A 25 18.69 6.76 18.44
C PHE A 25 18.80 5.94 19.72
N ASP A 26 19.92 5.26 19.92
CA ASP A 26 20.26 4.70 21.22
C ASP A 26 20.82 5.77 22.17
N LYS A 27 21.12 5.38 23.41
CA LYS A 27 21.71 6.28 24.42
C LYS A 27 23.08 6.86 24.04
N ASN A 28 23.76 6.26 23.06
CA ASN A 28 25.07 6.70 22.56
C ASN A 28 24.94 7.52 21.26
N GLY A 29 23.72 7.79 20.79
CA GLY A 29 23.48 8.52 19.53
C GLY A 29 23.64 7.66 18.27
N ILE A 30 23.67 6.34 18.38
CA ILE A 30 23.71 5.42 17.24
C ILE A 30 22.30 5.27 16.66
N VAL A 31 22.18 5.39 15.33
CA VAL A 31 20.92 5.17 14.61
C VAL A 31 20.63 3.67 14.52
N LEU A 32 19.47 3.27 15.04
CA LEU A 32 18.94 1.92 14.99
C LEU A 32 17.60 1.88 14.26
N SER A 33 17.20 0.70 13.80
CA SER A 33 15.83 0.48 13.34
C SER A 33 14.87 0.59 14.54
N GLY A 34 13.81 1.37 14.34
CA GLY A 34 12.67 1.50 15.26
C GLY A 34 11.43 0.76 14.75
N GLY A 35 11.61 -0.22 13.85
CA GLY A 35 10.51 -0.92 13.18
C GLY A 35 10.01 -0.19 11.93
N PHE A 36 8.75 -0.43 11.58
CA PHE A 36 8.08 0.15 10.41
C PHE A 36 6.86 0.95 10.84
N SER A 37 6.47 1.91 10.01
CA SER A 37 5.28 2.71 10.23
C SER A 37 4.04 1.83 10.29
N GLU A 38 3.15 2.14 11.23
CA GLU A 38 1.86 1.50 11.44
C GLU A 38 0.74 2.45 11.00
N PRO A 39 -0.47 1.97 10.69
CA PRO A 39 -1.58 2.84 10.30
C PRO A 39 -1.91 3.95 11.31
N SER A 40 -1.64 3.71 12.59
CA SER A 40 -1.79 4.66 13.71
C SER A 40 -0.73 5.76 13.73
N ASP A 41 0.37 5.63 12.98
CA ASP A 41 1.42 6.65 12.87
C ASP A 41 1.03 7.80 11.91
N ALA A 42 -0.10 7.70 11.20
CA ALA A 42 -0.57 8.70 10.24
C ALA A 42 -1.02 10.00 10.93
N SER A 43 -0.62 11.16 10.39
CA SER A 43 -1.12 12.45 10.90
C SER A 43 -2.47 12.83 10.28
N GLU A 44 -3.12 13.86 10.83
CA GLU A 44 -4.35 14.39 10.26
C GLU A 44 -4.19 14.83 8.80
N GLU A 45 -3.04 15.40 8.44
CA GLU A 45 -2.75 15.77 7.04
C GLU A 45 -2.64 14.56 6.12
N ASP A 46 -2.16 13.43 6.63
CA ASP A 46 -2.08 12.18 5.88
C ASP A 46 -3.48 11.60 5.65
N LEU A 47 -4.38 11.70 6.63
CA LEU A 47 -5.79 11.28 6.54
C LEU A 47 -6.61 12.18 5.60
N LYS A 48 -6.40 13.50 5.63
CA LYS A 48 -7.12 14.49 4.80
C LYS A 48 -6.97 14.26 3.29
N LEU A 49 -5.94 13.54 2.86
CA LEU A 49 -5.75 13.17 1.45
C LEU A 49 -6.74 12.10 0.97
N TRP A 50 -7.30 11.31 1.88
CA TRP A 50 -8.14 10.15 1.57
C TRP A 50 -9.60 10.33 1.97
N LEU A 51 -9.86 11.20 2.94
CA LEU A 51 -11.21 11.46 3.43
C LEU A 51 -11.87 12.62 2.65
N PRO A 52 -13.20 12.57 2.45
CA PRO A 52 -13.94 13.68 1.86
C PRO A 52 -13.71 14.99 2.62
N SER A 53 -13.39 16.07 1.92
CA SER A 53 -13.30 17.40 2.51
C SER A 53 -14.66 18.10 2.42
N LEU A 54 -15.32 18.27 3.57
CA LEU A 54 -16.60 18.98 3.67
C LEU A 54 -16.47 20.46 3.23
N ASP A 55 -15.32 21.07 3.51
CA ASP A 55 -15.03 22.47 3.15
C ASP A 55 -14.88 22.68 1.63
N HIS A 56 -14.61 21.61 0.88
CA HIS A 56 -14.34 21.62 -0.56
C HIS A 56 -15.40 20.86 -1.37
N ALA A 57 -16.56 20.56 -0.76
CA ALA A 57 -17.66 19.90 -1.46
C ALA A 57 -18.09 20.71 -2.70
N PRO A 58 -18.25 20.10 -3.89
CA PRO A 58 -18.70 20.81 -5.07
C PRO A 58 -20.09 21.39 -4.83
N LYS A 59 -20.23 22.72 -4.90
CA LYS A 59 -21.50 23.43 -4.63
C LYS A 59 -22.61 23.07 -5.62
N ASP A 60 -22.24 22.57 -6.79
CA ASP A 60 -23.16 22.27 -7.91
C ASP A 60 -23.39 20.77 -8.12
N LEU A 61 -22.95 19.90 -7.19
CA LEU A 61 -23.20 18.46 -7.31
C LEU A 61 -24.66 18.15 -6.95
N ASP A 62 -25.53 18.10 -7.96
CA ASP A 62 -26.91 17.66 -7.79
C ASP A 62 -27.04 16.13 -7.71
N VAL A 63 -28.19 15.66 -7.19
CA VAL A 63 -28.49 14.24 -7.02
C VAL A 63 -28.45 13.46 -8.33
N LYS A 64 -28.83 14.10 -9.45
CA LYS A 64 -28.86 13.46 -10.76
C LYS A 64 -27.43 13.15 -11.23
N THR A 65 -26.54 14.11 -11.08
CA THR A 65 -25.13 14.01 -11.43
C THR A 65 -24.42 13.00 -10.52
N ALA A 66 -24.70 13.02 -9.22
CA ALA A 66 -24.19 12.04 -8.27
C ALA A 66 -24.58 10.60 -8.66
N LYS A 67 -25.86 10.37 -9.03
CA LYS A 67 -26.32 9.06 -9.52
C LYS A 67 -25.60 8.61 -10.78
N ILE A 68 -25.36 9.50 -11.73
CA ILE A 68 -24.62 9.18 -12.96
C ILE A 68 -23.19 8.76 -12.60
N ILE A 69 -22.49 9.54 -11.77
CA ILE A 69 -21.12 9.21 -11.33
C ILE A 69 -21.12 7.82 -10.68
N LEU A 70 -21.98 7.59 -9.68
CA LEU A 70 -22.06 6.31 -8.98
C LEU A 70 -22.41 5.14 -9.90
N SER A 71 -23.28 5.35 -10.90
CA SER A 71 -23.61 4.29 -11.87
C SER A 71 -22.44 3.87 -12.75
N HIS A 72 -21.43 4.73 -12.91
CA HIS A 72 -20.24 4.43 -13.70
C HIS A 72 -19.07 3.91 -12.86
N VAL A 73 -18.90 4.39 -11.62
CA VAL A 73 -17.72 4.08 -10.79
C VAL A 73 -18.01 3.22 -9.56
N GLY A 74 -19.27 3.14 -9.13
CA GLY A 74 -19.67 2.48 -7.88
C GLY A 74 -19.32 0.99 -7.86
N ASP A 75 -19.72 0.26 -8.90
CA ASP A 75 -19.43 -1.18 -8.98
C ASP A 75 -17.93 -1.47 -9.02
N GLN A 76 -17.17 -0.67 -9.79
CA GLN A 76 -15.71 -0.80 -9.85
C GLN A 76 -15.06 -0.54 -8.49
N PHE A 77 -15.58 0.42 -7.71
CA PHE A 77 -15.12 0.69 -6.36
C PHE A 77 -15.46 -0.46 -5.41
N CYS A 78 -16.67 -1.02 -5.50
CA CYS A 78 -17.08 -2.19 -4.70
C CYS A 78 -16.19 -3.41 -4.98
N ASP A 79 -15.89 -3.67 -6.25
CA ASP A 79 -14.99 -4.75 -6.65
C ASP A 79 -13.58 -4.53 -6.08
N LEU A 80 -13.05 -3.31 -6.17
CA LEU A 80 -11.75 -2.94 -5.61
C LEU A 80 -11.73 -3.15 -4.09
N MET A 81 -12.76 -2.72 -3.37
CA MET A 81 -12.86 -2.95 -1.94
C MET A 81 -12.85 -4.44 -1.58
N GLU A 82 -13.59 -5.25 -2.33
CA GLU A 82 -13.66 -6.68 -2.06
C GLU A 82 -12.31 -7.37 -2.34
N GLN A 83 -11.60 -6.93 -3.38
CA GLN A 83 -10.23 -7.39 -3.67
C GLN A 83 -9.27 -7.06 -2.53
N GLU A 84 -9.30 -5.84 -2.02
CA GLU A 84 -8.49 -5.37 -0.88
C GLU A 84 -8.82 -6.14 0.41
N ARG A 85 -10.11 -6.39 0.67
CA ARG A 85 -10.55 -7.21 1.82
C ARG A 85 -10.04 -8.65 1.69
N LYS A 86 -10.20 -9.25 0.52
CA LYS A 86 -9.73 -10.62 0.22
C LYS A 86 -8.20 -10.71 0.32
N ALA A 87 -7.48 -9.65 -0.02
CA ALA A 87 -6.01 -9.62 0.00
C ALA A 87 -5.44 -9.90 1.39
N GLN A 88 -6.06 -9.39 2.46
CA GLN A 88 -5.62 -9.63 3.84
C GLN A 88 -5.57 -11.12 4.19
N PHE A 89 -6.52 -11.91 3.68
CA PHE A 89 -6.57 -13.36 3.91
C PHE A 89 -5.57 -14.16 3.07
N LEU A 90 -4.93 -13.54 2.08
CA LEU A 90 -3.92 -14.21 1.27
C LEU A 90 -2.58 -14.32 1.99
N HIS A 91 -2.33 -13.41 2.93
CA HIS A 91 -1.04 -13.23 3.58
C HIS A 91 -0.57 -14.51 4.27
N MET A 92 0.59 -15.01 3.82
CA MET A 92 1.17 -16.28 4.26
C MET A 92 2.06 -16.15 5.50
N GLY A 93 2.46 -14.93 5.89
CA GLY A 93 3.28 -14.71 7.08
C GLY A 93 2.50 -14.98 8.37
N GLU A 94 3.23 -15.36 9.42
CA GLU A 94 2.64 -15.58 10.75
C GLU A 94 2.16 -14.27 11.38
N ASP A 95 2.95 -13.19 11.21
CA ASP A 95 2.61 -11.85 11.67
C ASP A 95 1.50 -11.26 10.80
N LYS A 96 0.31 -11.08 11.38
CA LYS A 96 -0.86 -10.50 10.69
C LYS A 96 -0.91 -8.97 10.78
N THR A 97 0.12 -8.33 11.32
CA THR A 97 0.20 -6.87 11.40
C THR A 97 0.21 -6.26 10.01
N ILE A 98 -0.67 -5.28 9.80
CA ILE A 98 -0.66 -4.44 8.60
C ILE A 98 0.21 -3.22 8.89
N LEU A 99 1.29 -3.07 8.15
CA LEU A 99 2.13 -1.88 8.20
C LEU A 99 1.60 -0.80 7.27
N TRP A 100 2.03 0.44 7.45
CA TRP A 100 1.61 1.58 6.64
C TRP A 100 2.80 2.22 5.94
N LYS A 101 2.71 2.33 4.61
CA LYS A 101 3.68 3.03 3.78
C LYS A 101 3.03 4.30 3.21
N ARG A 102 3.45 5.43 3.75
CA ARG A 102 2.94 6.75 3.38
C ARG A 102 3.15 7.05 1.89
N VAL A 103 2.14 7.62 1.23
CA VAL A 103 2.29 8.20 -0.11
C VAL A 103 3.23 9.40 -0.10
N VAL A 104 4.18 9.39 -1.03
CA VAL A 104 5.09 10.50 -1.27
C VAL A 104 4.70 11.17 -2.58
N GLN A 105 4.46 12.47 -2.52
CA GLN A 105 4.00 13.22 -3.70
C GLN A 105 5.00 13.09 -4.85
N GLY A 106 4.50 12.70 -6.03
CA GLY A 106 5.31 12.52 -7.25
C GLY A 106 6.06 11.20 -7.34
N VAL A 107 5.91 10.30 -6.36
CA VAL A 107 6.57 8.99 -6.35
C VAL A 107 5.51 7.91 -6.13
N PRO A 108 4.93 7.34 -7.21
CA PRO A 108 4.00 6.23 -7.08
C PRO A 108 4.77 4.98 -6.63
N GLU A 109 4.09 4.14 -5.85
CA GLU A 109 4.58 2.80 -5.53
C GLU A 109 4.18 1.85 -6.67
N LEU A 110 5.15 1.12 -7.22
CA LEU A 110 4.96 0.19 -8.33
C LEU A 110 5.36 -1.21 -7.89
N CYS A 111 4.67 -2.23 -8.42
CA CYS A 111 5.08 -3.62 -8.24
C CYS A 111 6.39 -3.90 -8.99
N ASP A 112 7.38 -4.52 -8.32
CA ASP A 112 8.67 -4.88 -8.94
C ASP A 112 8.58 -6.03 -9.98
N VAL A 113 7.39 -6.57 -10.23
CA VAL A 113 7.17 -7.72 -11.13
C VAL A 113 6.44 -7.29 -12.40
N CYS A 114 5.33 -6.55 -12.25
CA CYS A 114 4.48 -6.15 -13.37
C CYS A 114 4.41 -4.63 -13.59
N ASP A 115 5.19 -3.84 -12.85
CA ASP A 115 5.25 -2.38 -12.91
C ASP A 115 3.90 -1.67 -12.69
N THR A 116 2.88 -2.40 -12.22
CA THR A 116 1.56 -1.84 -11.95
C THR A 116 1.59 -1.00 -10.68
N THR A 117 0.95 0.17 -10.73
CA THR A 117 0.76 1.04 -9.56
C THR A 117 -0.02 0.34 -8.47
N LEU A 118 0.48 0.42 -7.24
CA LEU A 118 -0.16 -0.17 -6.07
C LEU A 118 -1.26 0.77 -5.56
N PHE A 119 -2.43 0.19 -5.28
CA PHE A 119 -3.56 0.94 -4.73
C PHE A 119 -3.49 1.01 -3.20
N ASN A 120 -3.68 -0.12 -2.50
CA ASN A 120 -3.63 -0.15 -1.04
C ASN A 120 -2.82 -1.33 -0.48
N ILE A 121 -3.39 -2.54 -0.38
CA ILE A 121 -2.72 -3.71 0.20
C ILE A 121 -1.69 -4.29 -0.77
N HIS A 122 -0.49 -4.49 -0.26
CA HIS A 122 0.65 -5.05 -0.98
C HIS A 122 1.62 -5.73 -0.01
N TRP A 123 2.64 -6.43 -0.53
CA TRP A 123 3.64 -7.11 0.29
C TRP A 123 5.04 -6.56 0.03
N VAL A 124 5.77 -6.28 1.10
CA VAL A 124 7.11 -5.66 1.05
C VAL A 124 8.15 -6.50 1.77
N CYS A 125 9.31 -6.70 1.16
CA CYS A 125 10.46 -7.33 1.82
C CYS A 125 11.05 -6.38 2.87
N CYS A 126 11.13 -6.84 4.11
CA CYS A 126 11.70 -6.05 5.22
C CYS A 126 13.21 -5.80 5.07
N ASN A 127 13.94 -6.55 4.23
CA ASN A 127 15.38 -6.37 4.07
C ASN A 127 15.75 -5.41 2.93
N CYS A 128 15.14 -5.55 1.75
CA CYS A 128 15.53 -4.79 0.55
C CYS A 128 14.43 -3.86 0.00
N GLY A 129 13.19 -3.97 0.47
CA GLY A 129 12.07 -3.17 -0.02
C GLY A 129 11.54 -3.64 -1.38
N PHE A 130 11.82 -4.89 -1.78
CA PHE A 130 11.11 -5.55 -2.88
C PHE A 130 9.60 -5.54 -2.61
N VAL A 131 8.77 -5.22 -3.60
CA VAL A 131 7.34 -5.02 -3.45
C VAL A 131 6.53 -5.72 -4.54
N VAL A 132 5.43 -6.34 -4.13
CA VAL A 132 4.51 -7.05 -5.03
C VAL A 132 3.05 -6.67 -4.79
N CYS A 133 2.31 -6.54 -5.89
CA CYS A 133 0.86 -6.35 -5.87
C CYS A 133 0.12 -7.64 -5.50
N ILE A 134 -1.20 -7.51 -5.31
CA ILE A 134 -2.12 -8.62 -5.02
C ILE A 134 -2.01 -9.74 -6.04
N ASP A 135 -2.01 -9.43 -7.33
CA ASP A 135 -2.06 -10.45 -8.36
C ASP A 135 -0.73 -11.20 -8.51
N CYS A 136 0.41 -10.50 -8.42
CA CYS A 136 1.71 -11.15 -8.43
C CYS A 136 1.93 -12.04 -7.19
N TYR A 137 1.44 -11.61 -6.02
CA TYR A 137 1.48 -12.43 -4.81
C TYR A 137 0.61 -13.69 -4.93
N LYS A 138 -0.64 -13.55 -5.43
CA LYS A 138 -1.54 -14.68 -5.72
C LYS A 138 -0.94 -15.64 -6.73
N ALA A 139 -0.36 -15.11 -7.81
CA ALA A 139 0.16 -15.92 -8.90
C ALA A 139 1.31 -16.83 -8.44
N LYS A 140 2.22 -16.31 -7.61
CA LYS A 140 3.28 -17.12 -7.01
C LYS A 140 2.71 -18.16 -6.04
N LYS A 141 1.75 -17.78 -5.21
CA LYS A 141 1.08 -18.68 -4.26
C LYS A 141 0.39 -19.85 -4.96
N ASN A 142 -0.25 -19.58 -6.09
CA ASN A 142 -1.02 -20.58 -6.85
C ASN A 142 -0.17 -21.34 -7.87
N GLY A 143 1.11 -20.97 -8.06
CA GLY A 143 1.96 -21.57 -9.08
C GLY A 143 1.54 -21.26 -10.52
N THR A 144 0.75 -20.21 -10.76
CA THR A 144 0.11 -19.94 -12.07
C THR A 144 0.99 -19.16 -13.04
N VAL A 145 2.03 -18.50 -12.56
CA VAL A 145 3.01 -17.81 -13.42
C VAL A 145 4.27 -18.68 -13.49
N LYS A 146 4.40 -19.44 -14.57
CA LYS A 146 5.69 -20.01 -14.99
C LYS A 146 6.18 -19.15 -16.13
N ALA A 147 7.27 -18.44 -15.94
CA ALA A 147 7.84 -17.61 -16.99
C ALA A 147 9.07 -18.28 -17.58
N GLU A 148 9.01 -18.53 -18.89
CA GLU A 148 10.07 -18.89 -19.86
C GLU A 148 11.02 -20.02 -19.45
N ASP A 149 11.41 -20.88 -20.41
CA ASP A 149 12.27 -22.05 -20.13
C ASP A 149 13.62 -21.70 -19.45
N THR A 150 14.03 -20.42 -19.49
CA THR A 150 15.17 -19.88 -18.76
C THR A 150 14.91 -18.46 -18.24
N PRO A 151 14.63 -18.27 -16.93
CA PRO A 151 14.49 -16.94 -16.36
C PRO A 151 15.81 -16.16 -16.38
N PRO A 152 15.77 -14.81 -16.42
CA PRO A 152 16.97 -13.97 -16.27
C PRO A 152 17.78 -14.31 -15.02
N LYS A 153 19.10 -14.11 -15.05
CA LYS A 153 20.02 -14.51 -13.96
C LYS A 153 19.73 -13.86 -12.60
N ASP A 154 18.97 -12.78 -12.58
CA ASP A 154 18.61 -11.97 -11.42
C ASP A 154 17.15 -12.19 -10.97
N LYS A 155 16.41 -13.11 -11.61
CA LYS A 155 15.01 -13.43 -11.30
C LYS A 155 14.83 -14.90 -10.94
N ASP A 156 13.77 -15.20 -10.19
CA ASP A 156 13.30 -16.56 -9.96
C ASP A 156 12.32 -17.04 -11.06
N GLU A 157 11.83 -18.27 -10.94
CA GLU A 157 10.89 -18.90 -11.89
C GLU A 157 9.54 -18.14 -12.04
N PHE A 158 9.23 -17.27 -11.07
CA PHE A 158 8.03 -16.42 -11.05
C PHE A 158 8.32 -14.98 -11.51
N GLN A 159 9.50 -14.72 -12.07
CA GLN A 159 9.99 -13.39 -12.47
C GLN A 159 10.18 -12.41 -11.32
N TRP A 160 10.23 -12.88 -10.08
CA TRP A 160 10.55 -12.02 -8.95
C TRP A 160 12.05 -11.79 -8.89
N LEU A 161 12.46 -10.55 -8.64
CA LEU A 161 13.86 -10.22 -8.43
C LEU A 161 14.43 -11.02 -7.26
N LEU A 162 15.63 -11.57 -7.45
CA LEU A 162 16.38 -12.22 -6.39
C LEU A 162 16.96 -11.18 -5.42
N ARG A 163 17.15 -11.58 -4.17
CA ARG A 163 17.88 -10.78 -3.18
C ARG A 163 19.34 -10.59 -3.63
N ALA A 164 20.06 -9.65 -3.01
CA ALA A 164 21.48 -9.40 -3.29
C ALA A 164 22.37 -10.65 -3.10
N ASN A 165 21.97 -11.58 -2.23
CA ASN A 165 22.62 -12.89 -2.02
C ASN A 165 22.12 -14.00 -2.98
N ARG A 166 21.40 -13.63 -4.05
CA ARG A 166 20.80 -14.53 -5.05
C ARG A 166 19.74 -15.50 -4.53
N GLN A 167 19.21 -15.28 -3.33
CA GLN A 167 18.11 -16.07 -2.77
C GLN A 167 16.75 -15.50 -3.20
N PRO A 168 15.74 -16.34 -3.48
CA PRO A 168 14.39 -15.87 -3.79
C PRO A 168 13.76 -15.20 -2.56
N HIS A 169 12.75 -14.36 -2.82
CA HIS A 169 11.89 -13.83 -1.77
C HIS A 169 10.81 -14.86 -1.42
N GLU A 170 10.77 -15.23 -0.15
CA GLU A 170 9.78 -16.16 0.43
C GLU A 170 8.51 -15.38 0.82
N GLN A 171 7.33 -15.86 0.41
CA GLN A 171 6.06 -15.13 0.56
C GLN A 171 5.60 -14.96 2.01
N ASP A 172 5.98 -15.88 2.89
CA ASP A 172 5.71 -15.83 4.34
C ASP A 172 6.63 -14.84 5.08
N LYS A 173 7.73 -14.40 4.46
CA LYS A 173 8.66 -13.41 5.02
C LYS A 173 8.38 -11.98 4.56
N LEU A 174 7.45 -11.77 3.63
CA LEU A 174 7.07 -10.44 3.20
C LEU A 174 6.08 -9.81 4.17
N MET A 175 6.24 -8.52 4.46
CA MET A 175 5.34 -7.79 5.34
C MET A 175 4.10 -7.33 4.58
N MET A 176 2.92 -7.60 5.12
CA MET A 176 1.67 -7.03 4.61
C MET A 176 1.63 -5.53 4.92
N THR A 177 1.44 -4.72 3.90
CA THR A 177 1.55 -3.26 3.97
C THR A 177 0.37 -2.62 3.26
N GLN A 178 -0.09 -1.47 3.76
CA GLN A 178 -1.14 -0.65 3.16
C GLN A 178 -0.63 0.77 2.87
N ILE A 179 -1.23 1.43 1.89
CA ILE A 179 -0.89 2.80 1.49
C ILE A 179 -1.86 3.81 2.14
N ILE A 180 -3.15 3.46 2.16
CA ILE A 180 -4.20 4.27 2.74
C ILE A 180 -4.11 4.16 4.27
N PRO A 181 -4.00 5.28 5.00
CA PRO A 181 -3.85 5.27 6.45
C PRO A 181 -5.13 4.81 7.15
N ASN A 182 -4.93 4.11 8.27
CA ASN A 182 -5.98 3.67 9.19
C ASN A 182 -7.16 2.98 8.48
N THR A 183 -8.40 3.37 8.81
CA THR A 183 -9.65 2.89 8.22
C THR A 183 -10.15 3.78 7.09
N ALA A 184 -9.42 4.82 6.67
CA ALA A 184 -9.92 5.83 5.76
C ALA A 184 -10.47 5.26 4.44
N PHE A 185 -9.88 4.17 3.96
CA PHE A 185 -10.41 3.45 2.79
C PHE A 185 -11.81 2.86 3.02
N TRP A 186 -12.01 2.27 4.20
CA TRP A 186 -13.27 1.63 4.61
C TRP A 186 -14.32 2.64 5.02
N ASP A 187 -13.93 3.77 5.59
CA ASP A 187 -14.85 4.81 6.06
C ASP A 187 -15.66 5.41 4.89
N VAL A 188 -15.05 5.54 3.71
CA VAL A 188 -15.72 5.96 2.46
C VAL A 188 -16.87 5.02 2.06
N SER A 189 -16.82 3.75 2.51
CA SER A 189 -17.88 2.78 2.22
C SER A 189 -19.05 2.81 3.20
N GLN A 190 -18.88 3.41 4.38
CA GLN A 190 -19.89 3.42 5.43
C GLN A 190 -20.81 4.65 5.41
N GLU A 191 -20.52 5.66 4.60
CA GLU A 191 -21.40 6.83 4.43
C GLU A 191 -22.34 6.73 3.22
N GLY A 192 -23.05 5.60 3.10
CA GLY A 192 -24.35 5.61 2.45
C GLY A 192 -25.38 6.14 3.45
N PRO A 193 -26.34 7.02 3.07
CA PRO A 193 -27.37 7.46 4.00
C PRO A 193 -28.05 6.20 4.56
N ALA A 194 -28.02 6.07 5.89
CA ALA A 194 -28.82 5.08 6.58
C ALA A 194 -30.24 5.18 6.00
N SER A 195 -30.64 4.11 5.31
CA SER A 195 -31.97 3.96 4.76
C SER A 195 -32.98 4.37 5.83
N GLU A 196 -33.76 5.42 5.54
CA GLU A 196 -35.03 5.65 6.21
C GLU A 196 -35.78 4.31 6.20
N THR A 197 -35.96 3.76 7.41
CA THR A 197 -36.88 2.65 7.63
C THR A 197 -38.21 3.24 8.10
N PRO A 198 -39.34 2.61 7.71
CA PRO A 198 -40.65 3.25 7.61
C PRO A 198 -41.30 3.58 8.96
#